data_AF-A0A7C9BRQ9-F1
#
_entry.id   AF-A0A7C9BRQ9-F1
#
_cell.length_a   1.000
_cell.length_b   1.000
_cell.length_c   1.000
_cell.angle_alpha   90.00
_cell.angle_beta   90.00
_cell.angle_gamma   90.00
#
_symmetry.space_group_name_H-M   'P 1'
#
loop_
_entity.id
_entity.type
_entity.pdbx_description
1 polymer ?
#
loop_
_entity_poly.entity_id
_entity_poly.type
_entity_poly.pdbx_seq_one_letter_code
_entity_poly.pdbx_strand_id
1 'polypeptide(L)' 'MKALYVVSLLLTSFLPASLNVQVARLPSYDGDIYQTAVSGQSSGGFMAVQFDVAYSSLPKGAGIIAAGP' A
#
# COMPACT_ATOMS: atom_id res chain seq x y z
N MET A 1 10.07 -37.88 -10.11
CA MET A 1 10.78 -37.24 -8.98
C MET A 1 10.59 -35.71 -8.95
N LYS A 2 11.02 -34.95 -9.98
CA LYS A 2 10.90 -33.46 -10.00
C LYS A 2 9.46 -32.94 -10.00
N ALA A 3 8.56 -33.56 -10.74
CA ALA A 3 7.14 -33.17 -10.81
C ALA A 3 6.40 -33.31 -9.46
N LEU A 4 6.77 -34.30 -8.65
CA LEU A 4 6.20 -34.50 -7.30
C LEU A 4 6.59 -33.36 -6.35
N TYR A 5 7.81 -32.82 -6.48
CA TYR A 5 8.27 -31.67 -5.70
C TYR A 5 7.54 -30.38 -6.08
N VAL A 6 7.29 -30.15 -7.37
CA VAL A 6 6.56 -28.96 -7.86
C VAL A 6 5.11 -28.99 -7.41
N VAL A 7 4.46 -30.16 -7.48
CA VAL A 7 3.08 -30.33 -7.00
C VAL A 7 3.01 -30.14 -5.48
N SER A 8 3.98 -30.67 -4.71
CA SER A 8 4.06 -30.44 -3.27
C SER A 8 4.26 -28.96 -2.93
N LEU A 9 5.09 -28.24 -3.68
CA LEU A 9 5.35 -26.80 -3.47
C LEU A 9 4.09 -25.96 -3.75
N LEU A 10 3.39 -26.29 -4.83
CA LEU A 10 2.13 -25.66 -5.21
C LEU A 10 1.01 -25.94 -4.19
N LEU A 11 0.95 -27.17 -3.65
CA LEU A 11 -0.06 -27.54 -2.67
C LEU A 11 0.15 -26.83 -1.32
N THR A 12 1.40 -26.59 -0.92
CA THR A 12 1.70 -25.84 0.32
C THR A 12 1.39 -24.35 0.22
N SER A 13 1.46 -23.74 -0.97
CA SER A 13 1.15 -22.31 -1.16
C SER A 13 -0.34 -21.96 -1.06
N PHE A 14 -1.24 -22.94 -1.10
CA PHE A 14 -2.69 -22.74 -1.09
C PHE A 14 -3.38 -23.15 0.22
N LEU A 15 -2.62 -23.57 1.25
CA LEU A 15 -3.19 -23.85 2.56
C LEU A 15 -3.71 -22.54 3.18
N PRO A 16 -5.03 -22.40 3.44
CA PRO A 16 -5.55 -21.22 4.09
C PRO A 16 -5.15 -21.26 5.57
N ALA A 17 -4.11 -20.52 5.93
CA ALA A 17 -3.80 -20.25 7.32
C ALA A 17 -4.86 -19.27 7.87
N SER A 18 -5.70 -19.73 8.79
CA SER A 18 -6.60 -18.85 9.55
C SER A 18 -5.77 -18.04 10.54
N LEU A 19 -5.27 -16.88 10.11
CA LEU A 19 -4.60 -15.92 10.97
C LEU A 19 -5.64 -15.18 11.80
N ASN A 20 -5.55 -15.28 13.13
CA ASN A 20 -6.35 -14.47 14.05
C ASN A 20 -5.71 -13.08 14.15
N VAL A 21 -5.98 -12.23 13.15
CA VAL A 21 -5.47 -10.86 13.11
C VAL A 21 -6.36 -9.96 13.97
N GLN A 22 -5.86 -9.60 15.15
CA GLN A 22 -6.49 -8.56 15.96
C GLN A 22 -6.01 -7.19 15.47
N VAL A 23 -6.95 -6.33 15.06
CA VAL A 23 -6.64 -4.96 14.64
C VAL A 23 -6.27 -4.14 15.87
N ALA A 24 -4.97 -3.95 16.09
CA ALA A 24 -4.48 -2.97 17.05
C ALA A 24 -4.67 -1.56 16.47
N ARG A 25 -5.34 -0.67 17.21
CA ARG A 25 -5.42 0.73 16.82
C ARG A 25 -4.05 1.38 16.99
N LEU A 26 -3.59 2.08 15.97
CA LEU A 26 -2.39 2.90 16.07
C LEU A 26 -2.67 4.09 17.01
N PRO A 27 -1.66 4.53 17.78
CA PRO A 27 -1.75 5.80 18.50
C PRO A 27 -2.08 6.93 17.53
N SER A 28 -3.00 7.81 17.93
CA SER A 28 -3.24 9.06 17.19
C SER A 28 -2.14 10.06 17.52
N TYR A 29 -1.71 10.78 16.50
CA TYR A 29 -0.97 12.02 16.64
C TYR A 29 -1.97 13.12 16.26
N ASP A 30 -2.23 14.10 17.11
CA ASP A 30 -3.22 15.18 16.93
C ASP A 30 -2.84 16.15 15.78
N GLY A 31 -2.53 15.62 14.61
CA GLY A 31 -2.15 16.35 13.41
C GLY A 31 -3.38 16.79 12.61
N ASP A 32 -3.34 18.02 12.12
CA ASP A 32 -4.35 18.53 11.20
C ASP A 32 -4.19 17.88 9.82
N ILE A 33 -5.15 17.02 9.46
CA ILE A 33 -5.15 16.28 8.19
C ILE A 33 -5.17 17.21 6.97
N TYR A 34 -5.72 18.41 7.08
CA TYR A 34 -5.80 19.37 5.98
C TYR A 34 -4.50 20.17 5.78
N GLN A 35 -3.52 19.99 6.68
CA GLN A 35 -2.16 20.51 6.54
C GLN A 35 -1.17 19.42 6.13
N THR A 36 -1.64 18.24 5.73
CA THR A 36 -0.79 17.16 5.22
C THR A 36 -0.52 17.31 3.73
N ALA A 37 0.60 16.76 3.26
CA ALA A 37 0.95 16.69 1.84
C ALA A 37 1.54 15.33 1.53
N VAL A 38 1.41 14.88 0.28
CA VAL A 38 1.95 13.60 -0.19
C VAL A 38 3.06 13.83 -1.20
N SER A 39 4.08 12.98 -1.25
CA SER A 39 5.09 13.06 -2.31
C SER A 39 5.69 11.69 -2.61
N GLY A 40 6.31 11.58 -3.78
CA GLY A 40 7.01 10.35 -4.17
C GLY A 40 7.78 10.46 -5.48
N GLN A 41 8.67 9.48 -5.69
CA GLN A 41 9.47 9.34 -6.90
C GLN A 41 9.15 8.02 -7.62
N SER A 42 9.18 8.00 -8.95
CA SER A 42 8.95 6.79 -9.76
C SER A 42 7.60 6.15 -9.40
N SER A 43 7.55 4.87 -9.03
CA SER A 43 6.31 4.22 -8.57
C SER A 43 5.64 4.94 -7.40
N GLY A 44 6.41 5.58 -6.51
CA GLY A 44 5.87 6.44 -5.46
C GLY A 44 5.28 7.75 -6.00
N GLY A 45 5.82 8.29 -7.10
CA GLY A 45 5.26 9.47 -7.76
C GLY A 45 3.92 9.17 -8.44
N PHE A 46 3.79 8.01 -9.09
CA PHE A 46 2.50 7.54 -9.62
C PHE A 46 1.48 7.37 -8.48
N MET A 47 1.89 6.83 -7.33
CA MET A 47 1.01 6.71 -6.17
C MET A 47 0.61 8.08 -5.63
N ALA A 48 1.53 9.05 -5.57
CA ALA A 48 1.22 10.40 -5.12
C ALA A 48 0.15 11.06 -6.00
N VAL A 49 0.23 10.92 -7.34
CA VAL A 49 -0.82 11.39 -8.27
C VAL A 49 -2.16 10.73 -7.97
N GLN A 50 -2.17 9.40 -7.89
CA GLN A 50 -3.39 8.63 -7.67
C GLN A 50 -4.06 9.01 -6.35
N PHE A 51 -3.27 9.23 -5.30
CA PHE A 51 -3.76 9.68 -4.00
C PHE A 51 -4.34 11.10 -4.08
N ASP A 52 -3.62 12.03 -4.71
CA ASP A 52 -4.04 13.42 -4.86
C ASP A 52 -5.35 13.55 -5.64
N VAL A 53 -5.56 12.74 -6.68
CA VAL A 53 -6.82 12.72 -7.44
C VAL A 53 -7.95 12.07 -6.65
N ALA A 54 -7.73 10.84 -6.14
CA ALA A 54 -8.78 10.07 -5.48
C ALA A 54 -9.23 10.69 -4.14
N TYR A 55 -8.33 11.39 -3.46
CA TYR A 55 -8.56 11.99 -2.14
C TYR A 55 -8.30 13.50 -2.13
N SER A 56 -8.53 14.19 -3.25
CA SER A 56 -8.21 15.62 -3.45
C SER A 56 -8.69 16.61 -2.38
N SER A 57 -9.65 16.23 -1.53
CA SER A 57 -10.11 17.06 -0.41
C SER A 57 -9.24 16.94 0.85
N LEU A 58 -8.31 15.98 0.91
CA LEU A 58 -7.49 15.70 2.09
C LEU A 58 -6.11 16.38 2.03
N PRO A 59 -5.22 16.10 1.05
CA PRO A 59 -3.91 16.70 1.05
C PRO A 59 -3.98 18.16 0.62
N LYS A 60 -3.08 18.97 1.18
CA LYS A 60 -2.83 20.34 0.75
C LYS A 60 -2.15 20.40 -0.62
N GLY A 61 -1.51 19.31 -1.04
CA GLY A 61 -0.93 19.12 -2.36
C GLY A 61 -0.04 17.89 -2.45
N ALA A 62 0.41 17.61 -3.69
CA ALA A 62 1.25 16.46 -4.01
C ALA A 62 2.57 16.85 -4.72
N GLY A 63 3.68 16.21 -4.31
CA GLY A 63 4.99 16.33 -4.95
C GLY A 63 5.33 15.10 -5.78
N ILE A 64 5.39 15.24 -7.10
CA ILE A 64 5.51 14.12 -8.03
C ILE A 64 6.85 14.20 -8.78
N ILE A 65 7.71 13.20 -8.62
CA ILE A 65 9.06 13.19 -9.21
C ILE A 65 9.23 11.98 -10.13
N ALA A 66 9.63 12.21 -11.39
CA ALA A 66 9.93 11.16 -12.37
C ALA A 66 8.82 10.08 -12.49
N ALA A 67 7.56 10.53 -12.57
CA ALA A 67 6.37 9.71 -12.74
C ALA A 67 5.44 10.32 -13.81
N GLY A 68 4.37 9.61 -14.16
CA GLY A 68 3.37 10.04 -15.14
C GLY A 68 1.99 10.30 -14.52
N PRO A 69 0.96 10.54 -15.36
CA PRO A 69 -0.43 10.61 -14.96
C PRO A 69 -0.94 9.30 -14.34
#